data_AF-A0A0S8IAP3-F1
#
_entry.id   AF-A0A0S8IAP3-F1
#
_cell.length_a   1.000
_cell.length_b   1.000
_cell.length_c   1.000
_cell.angle_alpha   90.00
_cell.angle_beta   90.00
_cell.angle_gamma   90.00
#
_symmetry.space_group_name_H-M   'P 1'
#
loop_
_entity.id
_entity.type
_entity.pdbx_description
1 polymer ?
#
loop_
_entity_poly.entity_id
_entity_poly.type
_entity_poly.pdbx_seq_one_letter_code
_entity_poly.pdbx_strand_id
1 'polypeptide(L)'
;MNLIDELKESLRMEVRPNSEGVDYLEAVISLKELDLLHSLLKKHIGPATKVSGKEASLPKKIQKIVDSLGGLRIEQSFFYRQEGKQVIYAALWPWQSDPNRITLKSGVSKTVPAA
;
A
#
# COMPACT_ATOMS: atom_id res chain seq x y z
N MET A 1 -5.48 -16.16 -5.95
CA MET A 1 -6.00 -14.79 -5.97
C MET A 1 -4.86 -13.86 -5.62
N ASN A 2 -4.66 -12.77 -6.37
CA ASN A 2 -3.64 -11.77 -6.03
C ASN A 2 -4.19 -10.79 -4.98
N LEU A 3 -3.30 -9.98 -4.38
CA LEU A 3 -3.68 -9.02 -3.34
C LEU A 3 -4.75 -8.03 -3.83
N ILE A 4 -4.60 -7.46 -5.02
CA ILE A 4 -5.51 -6.39 -5.52
C ILE A 4 -6.92 -6.93 -5.74
N ASP A 5 -7.06 -8.13 -6.30
CA ASP A 5 -8.37 -8.77 -6.48
C ASP A 5 -9.00 -9.06 -5.13
N GLU A 6 -8.25 -9.60 -4.16
CA GLU A 6 -8.79 -9.92 -2.83
C GLU A 6 -9.22 -8.67 -2.08
N LEU A 7 -8.50 -7.56 -2.23
CA LEU A 7 -8.89 -6.26 -1.68
C LEU A 7 -10.22 -5.78 -2.30
N LYS A 8 -10.35 -5.82 -3.63
CA LYS A 8 -11.55 -5.35 -4.35
C LYS A 8 -12.80 -6.17 -4.01
N GLU A 9 -12.65 -7.48 -3.78
CA GLU A 9 -13.77 -8.36 -3.42
C GLU A 9 -14.15 -8.27 -1.93
N SER A 10 -13.17 -8.06 -1.05
CA SER A 10 -13.39 -8.15 0.40
C SER A 10 -13.74 -6.81 1.06
N LEU A 11 -13.31 -5.68 0.49
CA LEU A 11 -13.44 -4.36 1.11
C LEU A 11 -14.40 -3.46 0.34
N ARG A 12 -15.18 -2.66 1.07
CA ARG A 12 -15.93 -1.56 0.47
C ARG A 12 -15.01 -0.38 0.20
N MET A 13 -14.78 -0.10 -1.09
CA MET A 13 -13.85 0.95 -1.51
C MET A 13 -14.32 1.75 -2.71
N GLU A 14 -13.91 3.02 -2.78
CA GLU A 14 -14.04 3.88 -3.94
C GLU A 14 -12.76 3.78 -4.78
N VAL A 15 -12.76 2.95 -5.83
CA VAL A 15 -11.62 2.82 -6.73
C VAL A 15 -11.43 4.13 -7.51
N ARG A 16 -10.23 4.69 -7.47
CA ARG A 16 -9.88 5.91 -8.21
C ARG A 16 -9.69 5.61 -9.70
N PRO A 17 -10.03 6.54 -10.60
CA PRO A 17 -9.85 6.37 -12.05
C PRO A 17 -8.42 6.04 -12.47
N ASN A 18 -7.43 6.50 -11.70
CA ASN A 18 -6.01 6.24 -11.94
C ASN A 18 -5.57 4.81 -11.59
N SER A 19 -6.49 3.94 -11.14
CA SER A 19 -6.24 2.50 -10.97
C SER A 19 -6.25 1.80 -12.33
N GLU A 20 -5.15 1.92 -13.07
CA GLU A 20 -5.02 1.26 -14.36
C GLU A 20 -4.52 -0.18 -14.21
N GLY A 21 -5.30 -1.13 -14.72
CA GLY A 21 -4.90 -2.53 -14.88
C GLY A 21 -4.96 -3.37 -13.61
N VAL A 22 -4.14 -4.43 -13.60
CA VAL A 22 -4.07 -5.46 -12.53
C VAL A 22 -2.88 -5.26 -11.60
N ASP A 23 -1.94 -4.39 -11.96
CA ASP A 23 -0.66 -4.22 -11.25
C ASP A 23 -0.66 -3.06 -10.25
N TYR A 24 -1.68 -2.19 -10.30
CA TYR A 24 -1.84 -1.03 -9.42
C TYR A 24 -3.30 -0.81 -9.03
N LEU A 25 -3.49 -0.44 -7.77
CA LEU A 25 -4.76 -0.06 -7.17
C LEU A 25 -4.57 1.19 -6.35
N GLU A 26 -5.35 2.21 -6.66
CA GLU A 26 -5.58 3.37 -5.82
C GLU A 26 -7.06 3.46 -5.48
N ALA A 27 -7.38 3.37 -4.20
CA ALA A 27 -8.76 3.42 -3.74
C ALA A 27 -8.88 4.22 -2.44
N VAL A 28 -10.08 4.72 -2.16
CA VAL A 28 -10.42 5.28 -0.85
C VAL A 28 -11.27 4.26 -0.11
N ILE A 29 -10.85 3.94 1.10
CA ILE A 29 -11.61 3.09 2.02
C ILE A 29 -12.06 3.91 3.24
N SER A 30 -13.08 3.40 3.92
CA SER A 30 -13.47 3.94 5.21
C SER A 30 -12.62 3.35 6.34
N LEU A 31 -12.48 4.09 7.44
CA LEU A 31 -11.81 3.60 8.65
C LEU A 31 -12.38 2.28 9.19
N LYS A 32 -13.67 1.99 8.93
CA LYS A 32 -14.34 0.74 9.34
C LYS A 32 -13.74 -0.49 8.67
N GLU A 33 -13.14 -0.32 7.49
CA GLU A 33 -12.53 -1.39 6.70
C GLU A 33 -11.05 -1.62 7.11
N LEU A 34 -10.49 -0.78 7.99
CA LEU A 34 -9.05 -0.76 8.29
C LEU A 34 -8.55 -2.07 8.92
N ASP A 35 -9.31 -2.66 9.85
CA ASP A 35 -8.90 -3.91 10.51
C ASP A 35 -8.87 -5.09 9.53
N LEU A 36 -9.86 -5.16 8.63
CA LEU A 36 -9.91 -6.17 7.58
C LEU A 36 -8.79 -5.96 6.57
N LEU A 37 -8.59 -4.71 6.12
CA LEU A 37 -7.46 -4.33 5.26
C LEU A 37 -6.12 -4.75 5.89
N HIS A 38 -5.87 -4.40 7.15
CA HIS A 38 -4.63 -4.78 7.83
C HIS A 38 -4.44 -6.29 7.88
N SER A 39 -5.51 -7.04 8.10
CA SER A 39 -5.48 -8.51 8.09
C SER A 39 -5.11 -9.06 6.70
N LEU A 40 -5.70 -8.52 5.64
CA LEU A 40 -5.38 -8.88 4.25
C LEU A 40 -3.94 -8.52 3.88
N LEU A 41 -3.49 -7.30 4.19
CA LEU A 41 -2.12 -6.86 3.96
C LEU A 41 -1.12 -7.73 4.72
N LYS A 42 -1.41 -8.08 5.97
CA LYS A 42 -0.57 -8.97 6.77
C LYS A 42 -0.49 -10.39 6.18
N LYS A 43 -1.61 -10.91 5.65
CA LYS A 43 -1.67 -12.23 4.99
C LYS A 43 -0.82 -12.27 3.72
N HIS A 44 -0.89 -11.24 2.88
CA HIS A 44 -0.21 -11.22 1.58
C HIS A 44 1.23 -10.69 1.65
N ILE A 45 1.41 -9.54 2.29
CA ILE A 45 2.68 -8.81 2.33
C ILE A 45 3.45 -9.14 3.62
N GLY A 46 2.77 -9.13 4.75
CA GLY A 46 3.38 -9.25 6.07
C GLY A 46 3.19 -7.99 6.93
N PRO A 47 3.92 -7.86 8.05
CA PRO A 47 3.75 -6.72 8.95
C PRO A 47 4.15 -5.39 8.27
N ALA A 48 3.59 -4.30 8.77
CA ALA A 48 3.97 -2.96 8.32
C ALA A 48 5.45 -2.71 8.54
N THR A 49 6.17 -2.31 7.49
CA THR A 49 7.58 -1.90 7.60
C THR A 49 7.68 -0.49 8.16
N LYS A 50 6.73 0.38 7.80
CA LYS A 50 6.51 1.68 8.45
C LYS A 50 5.15 1.66 9.12
N VAL A 51 5.15 1.80 10.44
CA VAL A 51 3.94 1.96 11.24
C VAL A 51 3.56 3.44 11.28
N SER A 52 2.26 3.73 11.27
CA SER A 52 1.75 5.08 11.52
C SER A 52 2.30 5.66 12.83
N GLY A 53 2.67 6.95 12.82
CA GLY A 53 3.31 7.63 13.94
C GLY A 53 4.80 7.33 14.11
N LYS A 54 5.39 6.49 13.26
CA LYS A 54 6.82 6.14 13.31
C LYS A 54 7.54 6.42 12.00
N GLU A 55 8.80 6.81 12.11
CA GLU A 55 9.74 6.80 10.99
C GLU A 55 10.22 5.38 10.71
N ALA A 56 10.59 5.12 9.46
CA ALA A 56 11.21 3.86 9.05
C ALA A 56 12.32 4.14 8.05
N SER A 57 13.47 3.49 8.25
CA SER A 57 14.55 3.52 7.26
C SER A 57 14.28 2.46 6.19
N LEU A 58 14.03 2.90 4.96
CA LEU A 58 13.76 2.01 3.84
C LEU A 58 15.02 1.85 2.96
N PRO A 59 15.27 0.65 2.40
CA PRO A 59 16.32 0.49 1.39
C PRO A 59 16.08 1.44 0.20
N LYS A 60 17.16 1.98 -0.40
CA LYS A 60 17.07 2.94 -1.53
C LYS A 60 16.09 2.53 -2.65
N LYS A 61 16.01 1.22 -2.95
CA LYS A 61 15.09 0.69 -3.97
C LYS A 61 13.63 0.86 -3.59
N ILE A 62 13.31 0.63 -2.31
CA ILE A 62 11.96 0.80 -1.76
C ILE A 62 11.63 2.28 -1.60
N GLN A 63 12.62 3.10 -1.23
CA GLN A 63 12.45 4.55 -1.17
C GLN A 63 12.01 5.12 -2.52
N LYS A 64 12.60 4.69 -3.64
CA LYS A 64 12.15 5.11 -4.99
C LYS A 64 10.68 4.78 -5.27
N ILE A 65 10.19 3.64 -4.79
CA ILE A 65 8.77 3.28 -4.91
C ILE A 65 7.94 4.27 -4.09
N VAL A 66 8.32 4.48 -2.83
CA VAL A 66 7.65 5.45 -1.94
C VAL A 66 7.62 6.85 -2.54
N ASP A 67 8.72 7.33 -3.10
CA ASP A 67 8.83 8.64 -3.72
C ASP A 67 7.89 8.75 -4.94
N SER A 68 7.81 7.69 -5.75
CA SER A 68 6.88 7.64 -6.90
C SER A 68 5.40 7.66 -6.49
N LEU A 69 5.08 7.22 -5.27
CA LEU A 69 3.73 7.29 -4.72
C LEU A 69 3.38 8.69 -4.18
N GLY A 70 4.35 9.61 -4.09
CA GLY A 70 4.22 10.94 -3.49
C GLY A 70 4.83 11.07 -2.09
N GLY A 71 5.69 10.12 -1.69
CA GLY A 71 6.34 10.10 -0.39
C GLY A 71 5.47 9.48 0.72
N LEU A 72 6.06 9.36 1.92
CA LEU A 72 5.36 8.90 3.12
C LEU A 72 5.52 9.90 4.27
N ARG A 73 4.40 10.36 4.82
CA ARG A 73 4.36 11.19 6.03
C ARG A 73 4.37 10.32 7.30
N ILE A 74 4.60 10.95 8.45
CA ILE A 74 4.71 10.25 9.74
C ILE A 74 3.45 9.41 10.07
N GLU A 75 2.26 9.95 9.80
CA GLU A 75 0.97 9.27 10.05
C GLU A 75 0.63 8.15 9.06
N GLN A 76 1.42 7.99 8.00
CA GLN A 76 1.14 7.04 6.93
C GLN A 76 1.83 5.71 7.18
N SER A 77 1.17 4.62 6.85
CA SER A 77 1.73 3.27 6.98
C SER A 77 2.22 2.75 5.64
N PHE A 78 3.24 1.90 5.67
CA PHE A 78 3.78 1.27 4.48
C PHE A 78 4.16 -0.19 4.73
N PHE A 79 3.81 -1.01 3.75
CA PHE A 79 3.99 -2.44 3.73
C PHE A 79 4.70 -2.78 2.43
N TYR A 80 5.73 -3.62 2.50
CA TYR A 80 6.28 -4.23 1.29
C TYR A 80 6.81 -5.62 1.56
N ARG A 81 6.81 -6.43 0.51
CA ARG A 81 7.41 -7.76 0.47
C ARG A 81 8.14 -7.90 -0.84
N GLN A 82 9.38 -8.36 -0.77
CA GLN A 82 10.18 -8.65 -1.95
C GLN A 82 10.09 -10.14 -2.28
N GLU A 83 9.73 -10.46 -3.51
CA GLU A 83 9.69 -11.82 -4.05
C GLU A 83 10.56 -11.88 -5.31
N GLY A 84 11.81 -12.34 -5.14
CA GLY A 84 12.79 -12.35 -6.22
C GLY A 84 13.06 -10.95 -6.79
N LYS A 85 12.62 -10.75 -8.05
CA LYS A 85 12.75 -9.48 -8.78
C LYS A 85 11.50 -8.60 -8.69
N GLN A 86 10.50 -8.96 -7.90
CA GLN A 86 9.28 -8.18 -7.72
C GLN A 86 9.16 -7.68 -6.28
N VAL A 87 8.54 -6.52 -6.12
CA VAL A 87 8.17 -5.94 -4.84
C VAL A 87 6.67 -5.72 -4.85
N ILE A 88 5.96 -6.43 -3.98
CA ILE A 88 4.56 -6.18 -3.68
C ILE A 88 4.53 -5.15 -2.57
N TYR A 89 3.74 -4.10 -2.71
CA TYR A 89 3.68 -3.01 -1.75
C TYR A 89 2.27 -2.50 -1.52
N ALA A 90 2.05 -1.90 -0.35
CA ALA A 90 0.86 -1.14 -0.03
C ALA A 90 1.20 0.07 0.86
N ALA A 91 0.59 1.21 0.59
CA ALA A 91 0.69 2.43 1.37
C ALA A 91 -0.72 2.86 1.84
N LEU A 92 -0.82 3.21 3.12
CA LEU A 92 -2.06 3.69 3.74
C LEU A 92 -1.91 5.14 4.14
N TRP A 93 -2.77 5.98 3.58
CA TRP A 93 -2.74 7.42 3.74
C TRP A 93 -4.04 7.90 4.38
N PRO A 94 -4.11 7.94 5.72
CA PRO A 94 -5.23 8.57 6.42
C PRO A 94 -5.34 10.05 6.03
N TRP A 95 -6.55 10.52 5.77
CA TRP A 95 -6.79 11.91 5.43
C TRP A 95 -6.82 12.75 6.70
N GLN A 96 -6.10 13.88 6.68
CA GLN A 96 -6.14 14.83 7.79
C GLN A 96 -7.46 15.62 7.82
N SER A 97 -8.07 15.88 6.65
CA SER A 97 -9.33 16.61 6.53
C SER A 97 -10.56 15.75 6.86
N ASP A 98 -10.46 14.43 6.72
CA ASP A 98 -11.53 13.49 7.04
C ASP A 98 -10.92 12.20 7.64
N PRO A 99 -10.86 12.06 8.97
CA PRO A 99 -10.22 10.92 9.62
C PRO A 99 -10.91 9.58 9.33
N ASN A 100 -12.12 9.60 8.74
CA ASN A 100 -12.81 8.39 8.34
C ASN A 100 -12.38 7.87 6.97
N ARG A 101 -11.54 8.62 6.23
CA ARG A 101 -11.08 8.25 4.89
C ARG A 101 -9.60 7.91 4.89
N ILE A 102 -9.26 6.83 4.20
CA ILE A 102 -7.89 6.38 4.02
C ILE A 102 -7.70 6.10 2.53
N THR A 103 -6.72 6.74 1.91
CA THR A 103 -6.27 6.35 0.58
C THR A 103 -5.36 5.14 0.69
N LEU A 104 -5.74 4.06 0.02
CA LEU A 104 -4.94 2.86 -0.17
C LEU A 104 -4.29 2.94 -1.56
N LYS A 105 -2.96 2.81 -1.59
CA LYS A 105 -2.20 2.59 -2.82
C LYS A 105 -1.50 1.25 -2.74
N SER A 106 -1.81 0.32 -3.62
CA SER A 106 -1.24 -1.03 -3.63
C SER A 106 -0.78 -1.39 -5.02
N GLY A 107 0.30 -2.15 -5.15
CA GLY A 107 0.76 -2.57 -6.45
C GLY A 107 1.95 -3.52 -6.42
N VAL A 108 2.38 -3.89 -7.62
CA VAL A 108 3.57 -4.72 -7.86
C VAL A 108 4.57 -3.94 -8.69
N SER A 109 5.79 -3.77 -8.17
CA SER A 109 6.89 -3.13 -8.89
C SER A 109 7.95 -4.16 -9.27
N LYS A 110 8.34 -4.19 -10.55
CA LYS A 110 9.48 -4.99 -11.00
C LYS A 110 10.77 -4.26 -10.60
N THR A 111 11.56 -4.88 -9.74
CA THR A 111 12.91 -4.42 -9.45
C THR A 111 13.86 -4.93 -10.53
N VAL A 112 14.46 -4.01 -11.28
CA VAL A 112 15.60 -4.33 -12.14
C VAL A 112 16.77 -4.73 -11.23
N PRO A 113 17.49 -5.84 -11.48
CA PRO A 113 18.72 -6.11 -10.77
C PRO A 113 19.65 -4.92 -10.93
N ALA A 114 20.34 -4.53 -9.85
CA ALA A 114 21.44 -3.58 -10.00
C ALA A 114 22.48 -4.28 -10.89
N ALA A 115 22.77 -3.69 -12.05
CA ALA A 115 23.89 -4.09 -12.89
C ALA A 115 25.20 -3.84 -12.13
#